data_AF-A0A314XGA7-F1
#
_entry.id   AF-A0A314XGA7-F1
#
_cell.length_a   1.000
_cell.length_b   1.000
_cell.length_c   1.000
_cell.angle_alpha   90.00
_cell.angle_beta   90.00
_cell.angle_gamma   90.00
#
_symmetry.space_group_name_H-M   'P 1'
#
loop_
_entity.id
_entity.type
_entity.pdbx_description
1 polymer ?
#
loop_
_entity_poly.entity_id
_entity_poly.type
_entity_poly.pdbx_seq_one_letter_code
_entity_poly.pdbx_strand_id
1 'polypeptide(L)'
;MSVCGSLVDMYSKNGSLQASYSIFSQVSDPDLKIWNSMLGGYSHHGMAEEALKLFFEIEKHGLRPDQVTFLSVLSACNHSGLVEVGKFLWKCMKENGITPGLKHYSSMVSLLGRARLLDEAEELINSSPFKEDNLELWRTLLSSCVINKNLKVGVHAAEQVLSLDAEDSATLVLLSNLYAAAGKWGSVVEMRRKIKVLTLEKDPGLSWIEDKNNVQVFCSGVQSEQVGEAQAALHWLQGNMVSSQTDESDEQMYTT
;
A
#
# COMPACT_ATOMS: atom_id res chain seq x y z
N MET A 1 -22.90 11.42 15.10
CA MET A 1 -21.53 11.92 15.35
C MET A 1 -21.68 13.29 15.95
N SER A 2 -21.02 13.60 17.08
CA SER A 2 -21.06 14.95 17.65
C SER A 2 -20.36 15.95 16.72
N VAL A 3 -20.64 17.24 16.86
CA VAL A 3 -19.95 18.29 16.08
C VAL A 3 -18.43 18.20 16.30
N CYS A 4 -18.00 17.99 17.55
CA CYS A 4 -16.59 17.80 17.89
C CYS A 4 -15.98 16.57 17.19
N GLY A 5 -16.65 15.41 17.25
CA GLY A 5 -16.15 14.20 16.58
C GLY A 5 -16.02 14.37 15.06
N SER A 6 -16.92 15.14 14.44
CA SER A 6 -16.87 15.44 13.00
C SER A 6 -15.70 16.37 12.65
N LEU A 7 -15.43 17.37 13.51
CA LEU A 7 -14.28 18.27 13.33
C LEU A 7 -12.95 17.54 13.54
N VAL A 8 -12.85 16.70 14.57
CA VAL A 8 -11.69 15.84 14.82
C VAL A 8 -11.42 14.95 13.60
N ASP A 9 -12.44 14.26 13.09
CA ASP A 9 -12.31 13.42 11.89
C ASP A 9 -11.87 14.22 10.65
N MET A 10 -12.46 15.40 10.42
CA MET A 10 -12.12 16.27 9.30
C MET A 10 -10.67 16.78 9.37
N TYR A 11 -10.23 17.32 10.51
CA TYR A 11 -8.86 17.81 10.66
C TYR A 11 -7.83 16.67 10.59
N SER A 12 -8.15 15.51 11.17
CA SER A 12 -7.31 14.31 11.05
C SER A 12 -7.12 13.88 9.59
N LYS A 13 -8.19 13.82 8.80
CA LYS A 13 -8.12 13.43 7.37
C LYS A 13 -7.35 14.44 6.52
N ASN A 14 -7.36 15.71 6.90
CA ASN A 14 -6.60 16.76 6.22
C ASN A 14 -5.12 16.84 6.65
N GLY A 15 -4.65 15.92 7.50
CA GLY A 15 -3.27 15.91 7.99
C GLY A 15 -2.97 16.89 9.12
N SER A 16 -3.95 17.68 9.55
CA SER A 16 -3.79 18.63 10.65
C SER A 16 -4.09 17.95 12.00
N LEU A 17 -3.23 17.00 12.38
CA LEU A 17 -3.38 16.25 13.62
C LEU A 17 -3.29 17.14 14.87
N GLN A 18 -2.51 18.23 14.82
CA GLN A 18 -2.43 19.17 15.93
C GLN A 18 -3.77 19.89 16.16
N ALA A 19 -4.46 20.31 15.10
CA ALA A 19 -5.78 20.93 15.21
C ALA A 19 -6.83 19.93 15.69
N SER A 20 -6.76 18.70 15.16
CA SER A 20 -7.61 17.59 15.58
C SER A 20 -7.47 17.30 17.09
N TYR A 21 -6.24 17.15 17.58
CA TYR A 21 -5.94 16.94 18.99
C TYR A 21 -6.35 18.13 19.86
N SER A 22 -6.15 19.36 19.38
CA SER A 22 -6.57 20.57 20.10
C SER A 22 -8.08 20.59 20.34
N ILE A 23 -8.89 20.17 19.37
CA ILE A 23 -10.35 20.08 19.53
C ILE A 23 -10.71 18.91 20.45
N PHE A 24 -10.07 17.75 20.24
CA PHE A 24 -10.25 16.56 21.07
C PHE A 24 -10.01 16.88 22.57
N SER A 25 -8.91 17.57 22.89
CA SER A 25 -8.53 17.92 24.27
C SER A 25 -9.46 18.93 24.95
N GLN A 26 -10.29 19.65 24.18
CA GLN A 26 -11.29 20.59 24.71
C GLN A 26 -12.63 19.93 25.03
N VAL A 27 -12.84 18.66 24.65
CA VAL A 27 -14.07 17.94 24.96
C VAL A 27 -14.01 17.45 26.40
N SER A 28 -14.90 17.99 27.24
CA SER A 28 -15.14 17.45 28.58
C SER A 28 -15.87 16.12 28.47
N ASP A 29 -15.27 15.05 29.02
CA ASP A 29 -15.81 13.68 29.02
C ASP A 29 -16.12 13.12 27.60
N PRO A 30 -15.09 12.93 26.74
CA PRO A 30 -15.29 12.46 25.38
C PRO A 30 -15.80 11.01 25.36
N ASP A 31 -16.89 10.77 24.62
CA ASP A 31 -17.38 9.42 24.36
C ASP A 31 -16.40 8.62 23.48
N LEU A 32 -16.57 7.29 23.47
CA LEU A 32 -15.69 6.39 22.70
C LEU A 32 -15.60 6.75 21.21
N LYS A 33 -16.66 7.37 20.64
CA LYS A 33 -16.66 7.76 19.22
C LYS A 33 -15.67 8.88 18.96
N ILE A 34 -15.58 9.87 19.86
CA ILE A 34 -14.60 10.96 19.76
C ILE A 34 -13.17 10.42 19.93
N TRP A 35 -12.95 9.49 20.87
CA TRP A 35 -11.67 8.78 20.99
C TRP A 35 -11.30 8.03 19.71
N ASN A 36 -12.26 7.28 19.14
CA ASN A 36 -12.06 6.54 17.89
C ASN A 36 -11.76 7.46 16.70
N SER A 37 -12.35 8.66 16.63
CA SER A 37 -12.00 9.67 15.62
C SER A 37 -10.54 10.13 15.74
N MET A 38 -10.05 10.37 16.96
CA MET A 38 -8.66 10.77 17.17
C MET A 38 -7.69 9.60 16.90
N LEU A 39 -8.04 8.39 17.36
CA LEU A 39 -7.26 7.17 17.17
C LEU A 39 -7.17 6.79 15.69
N GLY A 40 -8.26 6.91 14.94
CA GLY A 40 -8.28 6.75 13.48
C GLY A 40 -7.38 7.77 12.77
N GLY A 41 -7.31 9.00 13.29
CA GLY A 41 -6.37 10.01 12.82
C GLY A 41 -4.92 9.57 12.96
N TYR A 42 -4.47 9.22 14.17
CA TYR A 42 -3.10 8.74 14.39
C TYR A 42 -2.78 7.50 13.56
N SER A 43 -3.74 6.57 13.45
CA SER A 43 -3.60 5.36 12.65
C SER A 43 -3.34 5.64 11.18
N HIS A 44 -4.11 6.54 10.57
CA HIS A 44 -3.99 6.89 9.14
C HIS A 44 -2.63 7.52 8.80
N HIS A 45 -2.05 8.25 9.75
CA HIS A 45 -0.74 8.90 9.61
C HIS A 45 0.43 8.04 10.12
N GLY A 46 0.18 6.77 10.46
CA GLY A 46 1.23 5.85 10.92
C GLY A 46 1.83 6.20 12.28
N MET A 47 1.16 7.02 13.09
CA MET A 47 1.60 7.43 14.43
C MET A 47 1.19 6.39 15.47
N ALA A 48 1.83 5.22 15.43
CA ALA A 48 1.43 4.09 16.27
C ALA A 48 1.67 4.31 17.77
N GLU A 49 2.72 5.05 18.16
CA GLU A 49 2.99 5.31 19.57
C GLU A 49 1.86 6.14 20.20
N GLU A 50 1.43 7.19 19.53
CA GLU A 50 0.31 8.05 19.93
C GLU A 50 -1.02 7.29 19.92
N ALA A 51 -1.25 6.45 18.90
CA ALA A 51 -2.44 5.60 18.83
C ALA A 51 -2.52 4.62 20.01
N LEU A 52 -1.39 4.01 20.39
CA LEU A 52 -1.32 3.09 21.53
C LEU A 52 -1.49 3.83 22.86
N LYS A 53 -0.89 5.01 23.03
CA LYS A 53 -1.12 5.87 24.19
C LYS A 53 -2.61 6.20 24.34
N LEU A 54 -3.28 6.57 23.25
CA LEU A 54 -4.72 6.83 23.26
C LEU A 54 -5.53 5.59 23.62
N PHE A 55 -5.15 4.41 23.11
CA PHE A 55 -5.82 3.15 23.45
C PHE A 55 -5.80 2.87 24.95
N PHE A 56 -4.64 3.01 25.61
CA PHE A 56 -4.55 2.80 27.05
C PHE A 56 -5.29 3.89 27.85
N GLU A 57 -5.35 5.12 27.35
CA GLU A 57 -6.16 6.16 27.97
C GLU A 57 -7.67 5.87 27.85
N ILE A 58 -8.17 5.27 26.75
CA ILE A 58 -9.57 4.82 26.64
C ILE A 58 -9.90 3.85 27.80
N GLU A 59 -9.04 2.84 28.02
CA GLU A 59 -9.25 1.87 29.09
C GLU A 59 -9.19 2.52 30.48
N LYS A 60 -8.25 3.47 30.69
CA LYS A 60 -8.10 4.20 31.95
C LYS A 60 -9.28 5.13 32.24
N HIS A 61 -9.97 5.64 31.22
CA HIS A 61 -11.23 6.37 31.38
C HIS A 61 -12.44 5.45 31.62
N GLY A 62 -12.23 4.13 31.76
CA GLY A 62 -13.30 3.17 32.00
C GLY A 62 -14.18 2.91 30.78
N LEU A 63 -13.77 3.40 29.60
CA LEU A 63 -14.45 3.12 28.34
C LEU A 63 -14.01 1.75 27.84
N ARG A 64 -14.95 0.98 27.29
CA ARG A 64 -14.65 -0.32 26.67
C ARG A 64 -14.24 -0.11 25.22
N PRO A 65 -13.02 -0.49 24.81
CA PRO A 65 -12.65 -0.52 23.39
C PRO A 65 -13.65 -1.34 22.56
N ASP A 66 -13.95 -0.88 21.35
CA ASP A 66 -14.85 -1.57 20.43
C ASP A 66 -14.11 -2.05 19.17
N GLN A 67 -14.86 -2.60 18.20
CA GLN A 67 -14.30 -3.03 16.91
C GLN A 67 -13.56 -1.89 16.19
N VAL A 68 -14.06 -0.66 16.27
CA VAL A 68 -13.42 0.49 15.61
C VAL A 68 -12.13 0.86 16.32
N THR A 69 -12.11 0.79 17.65
CA THR A 69 -10.91 1.01 18.46
C THR A 69 -9.81 0.03 18.07
N PHE A 70 -10.10 -1.28 18.10
CA PHE A 70 -9.13 -2.33 17.77
C PHE A 70 -8.67 -2.28 16.32
N LEU A 71 -9.57 -2.03 15.36
CA LEU A 71 -9.19 -1.84 13.96
C LEU A 71 -8.17 -0.70 13.79
N SER A 72 -8.40 0.41 14.50
CA SER A 72 -7.56 1.60 14.37
C SER A 72 -6.17 1.38 14.96
N VAL A 73 -6.03 0.74 16.13
CA VAL A 73 -4.70 0.39 16.69
C VAL A 73 -3.98 -0.69 15.87
N LEU A 74 -4.69 -1.70 15.36
CA LEU A 74 -4.10 -2.73 14.50
C LEU A 74 -3.60 -2.13 13.17
N SER A 75 -4.36 -1.21 12.59
CA SER A 75 -3.95 -0.48 11.38
C SER A 75 -2.70 0.35 11.65
N ALA A 76 -2.62 1.02 12.81
CA ALA A 76 -1.43 1.79 13.18
C ALA A 76 -0.19 0.87 13.32
N CYS A 77 -0.36 -0.31 13.94
CA CYS A 77 0.69 -1.33 14.01
C CYS A 77 1.12 -1.82 12.62
N ASN A 78 0.17 -2.04 11.70
CA ASN A 78 0.45 -2.43 10.31
C ASN A 78 1.27 -1.37 9.56
N HIS A 79 0.98 -0.08 9.75
CA HIS A 79 1.74 1.01 9.14
C HIS A 79 3.14 1.17 9.75
N SER A 80 3.30 0.88 11.04
CA SER A 80 4.58 0.99 11.77
C SER A 80 5.39 -0.31 11.84
N GLY A 81 4.88 -1.42 11.31
CA GLY A 81 5.55 -2.73 11.36
C GLY A 81 5.65 -3.33 12.77
N LEU A 82 4.78 -2.95 13.71
CA LEU A 82 4.80 -3.42 15.11
C LEU A 82 4.10 -4.78 15.25
N VAL A 83 4.75 -5.85 14.78
CA VAL A 83 4.18 -7.21 14.70
C VAL A 83 3.72 -7.73 16.07
N GLU A 84 4.61 -7.71 17.07
CA GLU A 84 4.32 -8.29 18.39
C GLU A 84 3.20 -7.53 19.11
N VAL A 85 3.15 -6.20 18.95
CA VAL A 85 2.05 -5.38 19.48
C VAL A 85 0.75 -5.69 18.75
N GLY A 86 0.77 -5.86 17.42
CA GLY A 86 -0.40 -6.28 16.65
C GLY A 86 -0.95 -7.64 17.09
N LYS A 87 -0.07 -8.63 17.33
CA LYS A 87 -0.43 -9.95 17.86
C LYS A 87 -1.05 -9.85 19.26
N PHE A 88 -0.46 -9.03 20.13
CA PHE A 88 -1.00 -8.75 21.47
C PHE A 88 -2.41 -8.14 21.39
N LEU A 89 -2.59 -7.09 20.58
CA LEU A 89 -3.88 -6.42 20.39
C LEU A 89 -4.94 -7.35 19.79
N TRP A 90 -4.55 -8.22 18.85
CA TRP A 90 -5.43 -9.25 18.30
C TRP A 90 -5.95 -10.22 19.37
N LYS A 91 -5.06 -10.66 20.26
CA LYS A 91 -5.43 -11.51 21.40
C LYS A 91 -6.33 -10.77 22.39
N CYS A 92 -5.94 -9.55 22.76
CA CYS A 92 -6.69 -8.67 23.65
C CYS A 92 -8.12 -8.41 23.12
N MET A 93 -8.29 -8.17 21.82
CA MET A 93 -9.61 -8.00 21.19
C MET A 93 -10.50 -9.22 21.42
N LYS A 94 -9.98 -10.44 21.20
CA LYS A 94 -10.73 -11.69 21.42
C LYS A 94 -11.06 -11.92 22.90
N GLU A 95 -10.12 -11.62 23.79
CA GLU A 95 -10.32 -11.72 25.24
C GLU A 95 -11.39 -10.74 25.75
N ASN A 96 -11.52 -9.58 25.09
CA ASN A 96 -12.60 -8.62 25.33
C ASN A 96 -13.95 -9.03 24.71
N GLY A 97 -14.05 -10.24 24.13
CA GLY A 97 -15.28 -10.75 23.51
C GLY A 97 -15.61 -10.11 22.16
N ILE A 98 -14.65 -9.44 21.52
CA ILE A 98 -14.86 -8.78 20.23
C ILE A 98 -14.48 -9.75 19.12
N THR A 99 -15.47 -10.09 18.29
CA THR A 99 -15.26 -10.92 17.10
C THR A 99 -14.54 -10.12 16.01
N PRO A 100 -13.38 -10.58 15.50
CA PRO A 100 -12.69 -9.92 14.40
C PRO A 100 -13.52 -9.90 13.11
N GLY A 101 -13.79 -8.72 12.58
CA GLY A 101 -14.35 -8.54 11.24
C GLY A 101 -13.29 -8.57 10.13
N LEU A 102 -13.72 -8.60 8.86
CA LEU A 102 -12.85 -8.67 7.68
C LEU A 102 -11.68 -7.67 7.72
N LYS A 103 -11.93 -6.39 8.02
CA LYS A 103 -10.90 -5.35 8.05
C LYS A 103 -9.79 -5.62 9.09
N HIS A 104 -10.12 -6.31 10.19
CA HIS A 104 -9.11 -6.72 11.18
C HIS A 104 -8.21 -7.80 10.60
N TYR A 105 -8.79 -8.79 9.91
CA TYR A 105 -8.02 -9.81 9.19
C TYR A 105 -7.14 -9.18 8.11
N SER A 106 -7.66 -8.29 7.27
CA SER A 106 -6.86 -7.61 6.23
C SER A 106 -5.67 -6.85 6.83
N SER A 107 -5.89 -6.16 7.96
CA SER A 107 -4.82 -5.43 8.66
C SER A 107 -3.74 -6.37 9.20
N MET A 108 -4.13 -7.49 9.81
CA MET A 108 -3.18 -8.49 10.33
C MET A 108 -2.44 -9.23 9.21
N VAL A 109 -3.12 -9.64 8.14
CA VAL A 109 -2.50 -10.30 6.98
C VAL A 109 -1.48 -9.38 6.32
N SER A 110 -1.82 -8.09 6.15
CA SER A 110 -0.87 -7.08 5.65
C SER A 110 0.34 -6.91 6.58
N LEU A 111 0.12 -6.84 7.90
CA LEU A 111 1.20 -6.69 8.89
C LEU A 111 2.17 -7.88 8.86
N LEU A 112 1.64 -9.11 8.93
CA LEU A 112 2.43 -10.34 8.87
C LEU A 112 3.14 -10.50 7.52
N GLY A 113 2.44 -10.19 6.42
CA GLY A 113 2.98 -10.26 5.06
C GLY A 113 4.16 -9.32 4.84
N ARG A 114 4.06 -8.07 5.31
CA ARG A 114 5.17 -7.09 5.28
C ARG A 114 6.34 -7.53 6.16
N ALA A 115 6.07 -8.23 7.25
CA ALA A 115 7.07 -8.77 8.17
C ALA A 115 7.69 -10.11 7.72
N ARG A 116 7.38 -10.60 6.50
CA ARG A 116 7.85 -11.90 5.96
C ARG A 116 7.32 -13.14 6.70
N LEU A 117 6.33 -12.98 7.58
CA LEU A 117 5.67 -14.08 8.28
C LEU A 117 4.53 -14.64 7.42
N LEU A 118 4.87 -15.11 6.23
CA LEU A 118 3.89 -15.47 5.19
C LEU A 118 3.10 -16.72 5.53
N ASP A 119 3.73 -17.71 6.16
CA ASP A 119 3.04 -18.92 6.62
C ASP A 119 2.04 -18.60 7.74
N GLU A 120 2.39 -17.71 8.68
CA GLU A 120 1.46 -17.24 9.72
C GLU A 120 0.30 -16.43 9.13
N ALA A 121 0.57 -15.61 8.10
CA ALA A 121 -0.47 -14.84 7.41
C ALA A 121 -1.46 -15.77 6.69
N GLU A 122 -0.95 -16.84 6.06
CA GLU A 122 -1.77 -17.87 5.43
C GLU A 122 -2.61 -18.66 6.43
N GLU A 123 -2.01 -19.10 7.55
CA GLU A 123 -2.72 -19.77 8.64
C GLU A 123 -3.85 -18.88 9.19
N LEU A 124 -3.59 -17.58 9.34
CA LEU A 124 -4.60 -16.62 9.78
C LEU A 124 -5.79 -16.55 8.81
N ILE A 125 -5.56 -16.53 7.49
CA ILE A 125 -6.64 -16.55 6.49
C ILE A 125 -7.41 -17.87 6.59
N ASN A 126 -6.72 -19.00 6.66
CA ASN A 126 -7.35 -20.32 6.77
C ASN A 126 -8.21 -20.48 8.04
N SER A 127 -7.80 -19.84 9.14
CA SER A 127 -8.58 -19.80 10.38
C SER A 127 -9.76 -18.81 10.36
N SER A 128 -9.83 -17.95 9.33
CA SER A 128 -10.85 -16.92 9.23
C SER A 128 -12.17 -17.46 8.68
N PRO A 129 -13.31 -16.87 9.07
CA PRO A 129 -14.61 -17.19 8.46
C PRO A 129 -14.74 -16.67 7.02
N PHE A 130 -13.72 -15.98 6.48
CA PHE A 130 -13.75 -15.30 5.19
C PHE A 130 -12.90 -16.01 4.12
N LYS A 131 -12.30 -17.16 4.43
CA LYS A 131 -11.32 -17.83 3.56
C LYS A 131 -11.89 -18.23 2.19
N GLU A 132 -13.16 -18.58 2.12
CA GLU A 132 -13.84 -19.08 0.90
C GLU A 132 -14.54 -17.96 0.13
N ASP A 133 -15.05 -16.94 0.83
CA ASP A 133 -15.88 -15.89 0.22
C ASP A 133 -15.12 -14.59 -0.08
N ASN A 134 -13.86 -14.47 0.34
CA ASN A 134 -13.14 -13.20 0.25
C ASN A 134 -11.78 -13.26 -0.43
N LEU A 135 -11.79 -12.92 -1.71
CA LEU A 135 -10.61 -12.83 -2.58
C LEU A 135 -9.60 -11.76 -2.12
N GLU A 136 -10.02 -10.75 -1.34
CA GLU A 136 -9.16 -9.64 -0.91
C GLU A 136 -8.04 -10.10 0.03
N LEU A 137 -8.32 -11.02 0.95
CA LEU A 137 -7.32 -11.53 1.91
C LEU A 137 -6.21 -12.29 1.18
N TRP A 138 -6.58 -13.21 0.29
CA TRP A 138 -5.64 -13.95 -0.54
C TRP A 138 -4.85 -13.05 -1.48
N ARG A 139 -5.49 -12.04 -2.11
CA ARG A 139 -4.78 -11.04 -2.94
C ARG A 139 -3.80 -10.19 -2.13
N THR A 140 -4.14 -9.83 -0.90
CA THR A 140 -3.24 -9.10 0.02
C THR A 140 -2.01 -9.94 0.38
N LEU A 141 -2.22 -11.22 0.67
CA LEU A 141 -1.12 -12.17 0.92
C LEU A 141 -0.25 -12.37 -0.33
N LEU A 142 -0.86 -12.55 -1.50
CA LEU A 142 -0.15 -12.69 -2.77
C LEU A 142 0.71 -11.45 -3.07
N SER A 143 0.17 -10.24 -2.87
CA SER A 143 0.93 -9.00 -3.00
C SER A 143 2.16 -8.98 -2.09
N SER A 144 2.02 -9.42 -0.84
CA SER A 144 3.14 -9.57 0.10
C SER A 144 4.15 -10.62 -0.37
N CYS A 145 3.70 -11.70 -1.01
CA CYS A 145 4.57 -12.73 -1.58
C CYS A 145 5.41 -12.20 -2.75
N VAL A 146 4.89 -11.27 -3.56
CA VAL A 146 5.64 -10.61 -4.65
C VAL A 146 6.86 -9.89 -4.08
N ILE A 147 6.67 -9.09 -3.04
CA ILE A 147 7.74 -8.32 -2.37
C ILE A 147 8.80 -9.25 -1.80
N ASN A 148 8.37 -10.36 -1.20
CA ASN A 148 9.23 -11.30 -0.51
C ASN A 148 9.75 -12.46 -1.39
N LYS A 149 9.39 -12.48 -2.68
CA LYS A 149 9.74 -13.52 -3.66
C LYS A 149 9.38 -14.95 -3.22
N ASN A 150 8.34 -15.10 -2.39
CA ASN A 150 7.91 -16.40 -1.90
C ASN A 150 6.95 -17.05 -2.91
N LEU A 151 7.49 -17.88 -3.79
CA LEU A 151 6.71 -18.57 -4.81
C LEU A 151 5.72 -19.57 -4.22
N LYS A 152 6.05 -20.25 -3.12
CA LYS A 152 5.24 -21.33 -2.56
C LYS A 152 3.89 -20.79 -2.08
N VAL A 153 3.93 -19.85 -1.14
CA VAL A 153 2.71 -19.24 -0.57
C VAL A 153 2.01 -18.37 -1.61
N GLY A 154 2.78 -17.66 -2.45
CA GLY A 154 2.21 -16.79 -3.47
C GLY A 154 1.41 -17.54 -4.53
N VAL A 155 1.92 -18.66 -5.07
CA VAL A 155 1.17 -19.47 -6.05
C VAL A 155 -0.08 -20.06 -5.40
N HIS A 156 0.03 -20.59 -4.19
CA HIS A 156 -1.14 -21.13 -3.48
C HIS A 156 -2.21 -20.06 -3.24
N ALA A 157 -1.83 -18.85 -2.79
CA ALA A 157 -2.76 -17.74 -2.62
C ALA A 157 -3.45 -17.34 -3.94
N ALA A 158 -2.73 -17.38 -5.07
CA ALA A 158 -3.32 -17.12 -6.38
C ALA A 158 -4.30 -18.22 -6.80
N GLU A 159 -3.99 -19.50 -6.52
CA GLU A 159 -4.88 -20.64 -6.80
C GLU A 159 -6.20 -20.53 -6.03
N GLN A 160 -6.16 -20.13 -4.77
CA GLN A 160 -7.38 -19.91 -3.98
C GLN A 160 -8.31 -18.88 -4.65
N VAL A 161 -7.77 -17.76 -5.12
CA VAL A 161 -8.57 -16.72 -5.81
C VAL A 161 -9.06 -17.20 -7.17
N LEU A 162 -8.17 -17.79 -7.99
CA LEU A 162 -8.50 -18.21 -9.35
C LEU A 162 -9.43 -19.43 -9.41
N SER A 163 -9.55 -20.19 -8.32
CA SER A 163 -10.53 -21.26 -8.21
C SER A 163 -11.96 -20.75 -8.10
N LEU A 164 -12.13 -19.53 -7.57
CA LEU A 164 -13.42 -18.86 -7.38
C LEU A 164 -13.74 -17.93 -8.56
N ASP A 165 -12.73 -17.20 -9.04
CA ASP A 165 -12.82 -16.33 -10.21
C ASP A 165 -11.60 -16.56 -11.13
N ALA A 166 -11.78 -17.41 -12.13
CA ALA A 166 -10.74 -17.77 -13.08
C ALA A 166 -10.26 -16.60 -13.97
N GLU A 167 -11.03 -15.51 -14.02
CA GLU A 167 -10.80 -14.33 -14.85
C GLU A 167 -10.33 -13.11 -14.04
N ASP A 168 -10.04 -13.26 -12.73
CA ASP A 168 -9.57 -12.17 -11.86
C ASP A 168 -8.22 -11.61 -12.36
N SER A 169 -8.32 -10.54 -13.15
CA SER A 169 -7.19 -9.89 -13.81
C SER A 169 -6.15 -9.37 -12.81
N ALA A 170 -6.59 -8.91 -11.63
CA ALA A 170 -5.71 -8.42 -10.58
C ALA A 170 -4.76 -9.53 -10.07
N THR A 171 -5.29 -10.72 -9.81
CA THR A 171 -4.54 -11.89 -9.36
C THR A 171 -3.61 -12.39 -10.45
N LEU A 172 -4.04 -12.43 -11.70
CA LEU A 172 -3.18 -12.81 -12.83
C LEU A 172 -1.99 -11.85 -12.97
N VAL A 173 -2.21 -10.54 -12.81
CA VAL A 173 -1.14 -9.53 -12.81
C VAL A 173 -0.20 -9.75 -11.62
N LEU A 174 -0.72 -9.94 -10.40
CA LEU A 174 0.10 -10.19 -9.22
C LEU A 174 0.92 -11.48 -9.33
N LEU A 175 0.34 -12.56 -9.86
CA LEU A 175 1.02 -13.82 -10.10
C LEU A 175 2.12 -13.68 -11.17
N SER A 176 1.86 -12.89 -12.22
CA SER A 176 2.89 -12.52 -13.22
C SER A 176 4.03 -11.74 -12.57
N ASN A 177 3.73 -10.77 -11.71
CA ASN A 177 4.73 -10.01 -10.96
C ASN A 177 5.53 -10.90 -10.00
N LEU A 178 4.90 -11.87 -9.34
CA LEU A 178 5.56 -12.85 -8.49
C LEU A 178 6.57 -13.69 -9.29
N TYR A 179 6.16 -14.20 -10.46
CA TYR A 179 7.06 -14.93 -11.33
C TYR A 179 8.23 -14.08 -11.82
N ALA A 180 7.99 -12.82 -12.18
CA ALA A 180 9.04 -11.89 -12.55
C ALA A 180 10.02 -11.64 -11.39
N ALA A 181 9.50 -11.40 -10.17
CA ALA A 181 10.30 -11.19 -8.97
C ALA A 181 11.18 -12.41 -8.61
N ALA A 182 10.73 -13.62 -8.96
CA ALA A 182 11.46 -14.87 -8.82
C ALA A 182 12.31 -15.27 -10.05
N GLY A 183 12.37 -14.43 -11.10
CA GLY A 183 13.16 -14.68 -12.31
C GLY A 183 12.58 -15.72 -13.29
N LYS A 184 11.32 -16.14 -13.12
CA LYS A 184 10.65 -17.15 -13.96
C LYS A 184 9.98 -16.54 -15.19
N TRP A 185 10.79 -16.02 -16.13
CA TRP A 185 10.29 -15.29 -17.30
C TRP A 185 9.42 -16.12 -18.25
N GLY A 186 9.63 -17.44 -18.36
CA GLY A 186 8.76 -18.31 -19.16
C GLY A 186 7.30 -18.28 -18.68
N SER A 187 7.09 -18.34 -17.35
CA SER A 187 5.76 -18.22 -16.74
C SER A 187 5.18 -16.81 -16.89
N VAL A 188 6.01 -15.76 -16.87
CA VAL A 188 5.56 -14.37 -17.11
C VAL A 188 4.96 -14.22 -18.51
N VAL A 189 5.61 -14.78 -19.52
CA VAL A 189 5.11 -14.74 -20.91
C VAL A 189 3.76 -15.45 -21.03
N GLU A 190 3.62 -16.62 -20.41
CA GLU A 190 2.35 -17.35 -20.37
C GLU A 190 1.24 -16.52 -19.71
N MET A 191 1.52 -15.98 -18.52
CA MET A 191 0.56 -15.17 -17.77
C MET A 191 0.15 -13.92 -18.55
N ARG A 192 1.09 -13.22 -19.19
CA ARG A 192 0.78 -12.05 -20.02
C ARG A 192 -0.08 -12.39 -21.23
N ARG A 193 0.13 -13.57 -21.85
CA ARG A 193 -0.75 -14.06 -22.92
C ARG A 193 -2.16 -14.28 -22.41
N LYS A 194 -2.31 -14.97 -21.26
CA LYS A 194 -3.60 -15.21 -20.62
C LYS A 194 -4.32 -13.90 -20.27
N ILE A 195 -3.61 -12.93 -19.67
CA ILE A 195 -4.15 -11.60 -19.37
C ILE A 195 -4.63 -10.90 -20.65
N LYS A 196 -3.85 -10.93 -21.73
CA LYS A 196 -4.23 -10.29 -23.01
C LYS A 196 -5.50 -10.87 -23.60
N VAL A 197 -5.67 -12.20 -23.52
CA VAL A 197 -6.89 -12.88 -23.98
C VAL A 197 -8.11 -12.45 -23.15
N LEU A 198 -7.95 -12.35 -21.83
CA LEU A 198 -9.04 -11.99 -20.91
C LEU A 198 -9.41 -10.51 -20.93
N THR A 199 -8.46 -9.61 -21.20
CA THR A 199 -8.66 -8.16 -21.08
C THR A 199 -9.13 -7.47 -22.36
N LEU A 200 -9.61 -8.21 -23.39
CA LEU A 200 -10.16 -7.71 -24.67
C LEU A 200 -9.57 -6.34 -25.06
N GLU A 201 -8.35 -6.36 -25.61
CA GLU A 201 -7.60 -5.17 -26.05
C GLU A 201 -7.65 -3.99 -25.08
N LYS A 202 -6.73 -3.97 -24.10
CA LYS A 202 -6.37 -2.68 -23.50
C LYS A 202 -5.90 -1.76 -24.63
N ASP A 203 -6.59 -0.64 -24.82
CA ASP A 203 -6.04 0.47 -25.58
C ASP A 203 -4.65 0.77 -25.01
N PRO A 204 -3.60 0.80 -25.86
CA PRO A 204 -2.26 1.10 -25.39
C PRO A 204 -2.29 2.45 -24.67
N GLY A 205 -1.52 2.58 -23.59
CA GLY A 205 -1.41 3.87 -22.90
C GLY A 205 -0.97 4.94 -23.90
N LEU A 206 -1.80 5.97 -24.07
CA LEU A 206 -1.54 7.09 -24.97
C LEU A 206 -1.06 8.28 -24.16
N SER A 207 0.03 8.89 -24.59
CA SER A 207 0.37 10.26 -24.20
C SER A 207 0.41 11.10 -25.48
N TRP A 208 0.02 12.37 -25.44
CA TRP A 208 0.16 13.25 -26.59
C TRP A 208 0.67 14.62 -26.21
N ILE A 209 1.34 15.26 -27.17
CA ILE A 209 1.83 16.63 -27.07
C ILE A 209 1.05 17.46 -28.09
N GLU A 210 0.47 18.57 -27.64
CA GLU A 210 -0.25 19.50 -28.49
C GLU A 210 0.54 20.81 -28.59
N ASP A 211 0.94 21.16 -29.81
CA ASP A 211 1.38 22.51 -30.19
C ASP A 211 0.25 23.19 -30.98
N LYS A 212 0.33 24.52 -31.14
CA LYS A 212 -0.72 25.40 -31.69
C LYS A 212 -1.38 24.94 -32.99
N ASN A 213 -0.73 24.05 -33.77
CA ASN A 213 -1.26 23.47 -35.00
C ASN A 213 -1.04 21.94 -35.13
N ASN A 214 -0.58 21.23 -34.08
CA ASN A 214 -0.23 19.82 -34.21
C ASN A 214 -0.44 19.03 -32.92
N VAL A 215 -1.05 17.84 -33.04
CA VAL A 215 -1.20 16.87 -31.94
C VAL A 215 -0.36 15.64 -32.29
N GLN A 216 0.70 15.41 -31.52
CA GLN A 216 1.54 14.22 -31.64
C GLN A 216 1.12 13.19 -30.60
N VAL A 217 0.71 11.99 -31.02
CA VAL A 217 0.27 10.91 -30.15
C VAL A 217 1.36 9.84 -30.04
N PHE A 218 1.66 9.43 -28.82
CA PHE A 218 2.62 8.40 -28.46
C PHE A 218 1.90 7.21 -27.84
N CYS A 219 2.02 6.04 -28.45
CA CYS A 219 1.43 4.80 -27.97
C CYS A 219 2.48 3.95 -27.24
N SER A 220 2.15 3.49 -26.03
CA SER A 220 2.98 2.54 -25.28
C SER A 220 3.21 1.24 -26.08
N GLY A 221 4.47 0.86 -26.26
CA GLY A 221 4.87 -0.36 -26.97
C GLY A 221 5.06 -0.23 -28.49
N VAL A 222 4.85 0.97 -29.07
CA VAL A 222 5.13 1.25 -30.48
C VAL A 222 6.44 2.04 -30.59
N GLN A 223 7.41 1.54 -31.37
CA GLN A 223 8.57 2.32 -31.79
C GLN A 223 8.09 3.32 -32.86
N SER A 224 7.80 4.56 -32.46
CA SER A 224 7.58 5.68 -33.39
C SER A 224 8.92 6.20 -33.91
N GLU A 225 9.01 6.65 -35.17
CA GLU A 225 10.19 7.34 -35.73
C GLU A 225 10.65 8.52 -34.85
N GLN A 226 9.70 9.17 -34.18
CA GLN A 226 9.94 10.29 -33.25
C GLN A 226 10.72 9.87 -31.99
N VAL A 227 10.66 8.59 -31.59
CA VAL A 227 11.50 8.08 -30.47
C VAL A 227 12.97 8.08 -30.88
N GLY A 228 13.26 7.79 -32.16
CA GLY A 228 14.61 7.88 -32.71
C GLY A 228 15.13 9.31 -32.72
N GLU A 229 14.30 10.28 -33.12
CA GLU A 229 14.65 11.71 -33.09
C GLU A 229 14.88 12.22 -31.66
N ALA A 230 14.01 11.85 -30.71
CA ALA A 230 14.16 12.20 -29.31
C ALA A 230 15.43 11.59 -28.68
N GLN A 231 15.75 10.33 -29.02
CA GLN A 231 16.99 9.68 -28.58
C GLN A 231 18.24 10.35 -29.19
N ALA A 232 18.19 10.72 -30.47
CA ALA A 232 19.27 11.45 -31.12
C ALA A 232 19.49 12.83 -30.49
N ALA A 233 18.41 13.55 -30.19
CA ALA A 233 18.46 14.85 -29.50
C ALA A 233 19.00 14.72 -28.07
N LEU A 234 18.58 13.70 -27.31
CA LEU A 234 19.12 13.39 -25.98
C LEU A 234 20.61 13.07 -26.03
N HIS A 235 21.05 12.28 -27.00
CA HIS A 235 22.46 11.94 -27.19
C HIS A 235 23.28 13.18 -27.57
N TRP A 236 22.73 14.07 -28.40
CA TRP A 236 23.35 15.36 -28.74
C TRP A 236 23.47 16.28 -27.52
N LEU A 237 22.40 16.42 -26.73
CA LEU A 237 22.40 17.22 -25.49
C LEU A 237 23.39 16.67 -24.46
N GLN A 238 23.46 15.35 -24.29
CA GLN A 238 24.44 14.71 -23.40
C GLN A 238 25.88 15.00 -23.82
N GLY A 239 26.18 14.95 -25.13
CA GLY A 239 27.50 15.33 -25.64
C GLY A 239 27.88 16.76 -25.31
N ASN A 240 26.93 17.70 -25.41
CA ASN A 240 27.15 19.12 -25.13
C ASN A 240 27.17 19.47 -23.63
N MET A 241 26.55 18.67 -22.78
CA MET A 241 26.60 18.85 -21.32
C MET A 241 27.89 18.30 -20.70
N VAL A 242 28.59 17.39 -21.37
CA VAL A 242 29.89 16.84 -20.91
C VAL A 242 31.07 17.70 -21.37
N SER A 243 30.92 18.44 -22.48
CA SER A 243 31.99 19.28 -23.03
C SER A 243 32.18 20.64 -22.33
N SER A 244 31.35 20.99 -21.33
CA SER A 244 31.46 22.28 -20.61
C SER A 244 32.19 22.21 -19.27
N GLN A 245 32.80 21.07 -18.89
CA GLN A 245 33.56 20.92 -17.64
C GLN A 245 35.10 20.82 -17.82
N THR A 246 35.67 21.11 -19.00
CA THR A 246 37.12 20.99 -19.23
C THR A 246 37.90 22.29 -19.46
N ASP A 247 37.26 23.48 -19.35
CA ASP A 247 37.92 24.76 -19.66
C ASP A 247 38.20 25.67 -18.44
N GLU A 248 38.40 25.13 -17.23
CA GLU A 248 38.80 25.95 -16.05
C GLU A 248 40.04 25.45 -15.28
N SER A 249 40.87 24.55 -15.85
CA SER A 249 42.07 24.05 -15.14
C SER A 249 43.43 24.46 -15.71
N ASP A 250 43.52 25.46 -16.58
CA ASP A 250 44.80 25.93 -17.16
C ASP A 250 45.01 27.44 -17.01
N GLU A 251 44.88 28.00 -15.79
CA GLU A 251 45.35 29.37 -15.53
C GLU A 251 45.81 29.59 -14.08
N GLN A 252 46.64 28.67 -13.55
CA GLN A 252 47.51 28.96 -12.39
C GLN A 252 48.88 28.30 -12.56
N MET A 253 49.63 28.75 -13.56
CA MET A 253 51.09 28.63 -13.55
C MET A 253 51.66 29.95 -14.10
N TYR A 254 52.67 30.49 -13.41
CA TYR A 254 53.37 31.78 -13.63
C TYR A 254 52.83 33.01 -12.90
N THR A 255 53.39 33.26 -11.70
CA THR A 255 54.15 34.46 -11.25
C THR A 255 54.33 34.33 -9.73
N THR A 256 55.44 33.79 -9.23
CA THR A 256 56.62 34.54 -8.67
C THR A 256 56.28 35.87 -8.02
#